data_AF-A0A7J8EDC7-F1
#
_entry.id   AF-A0A7J8EDC7-F1
#
_cell.length_a   1.000
_cell.length_b   1.000
_cell.length_c   1.000
_cell.angle_alpha   90.00
_cell.angle_beta   90.00
_cell.angle_gamma   90.00
#
_symmetry.space_group_name_H-M   'P 1'
#
loop_
_entity.id
_entity.type
_entity.pdbx_description
1 polymer ?
#
loop_
_entity_poly.entity_id
_entity_poly.type
_entity_poly.pdbx_seq_one_letter_code
_entity_poly.pdbx_strand_id
1 'polypeptide(L)'
;MFCFIPSRPEEVGEFWLRRRTTFDPKAWRAQCRCKHSHENHAATRSHPCRVKGCCCNCFESNFLCAACDRRWEEHETFFETEETRRRGGRPHGAEYVPFAEIPALRETIISNSDFEALQKQGPSGHPSSYLSPPGLPGPFSLQPDPTSNPHT
;
A
#
# COMPACT_ATOMS: atom_id res chain seq x y z
N MET A 1 11.28 2.08 -0.63
CA MET A 1 10.32 3.12 -0.23
C MET A 1 9.01 2.80 -0.91
N PHE A 2 7.90 2.79 -0.16
CA PHE A 2 6.59 2.66 -0.77
C PHE A 2 6.15 4.03 -1.28
N CYS A 3 5.57 4.08 -2.48
CA CYS A 3 5.01 5.30 -3.06
C CYS A 3 3.52 5.02 -3.32
N PHE A 4 2.64 5.71 -2.61
CA PHE A 4 1.21 5.63 -2.84
C PHE A 4 0.90 6.02 -4.28
N ILE A 5 0.20 5.17 -5.03
CA ILE A 5 -0.30 5.50 -6.37
C ILE A 5 -1.82 5.59 -6.29
N PRO A 6 -2.43 6.69 -6.80
CA PRO A 6 -3.87 6.80 -6.86
C PRO A 6 -4.49 5.63 -7.62
N SER A 7 -5.54 5.06 -7.04
CA SER A 7 -6.26 3.91 -7.60
C SER A 7 -7.57 4.33 -8.27
N ARG A 8 -8.03 5.56 -8.00
CA ARG A 8 -9.31 6.10 -8.46
C ARG A 8 -9.15 7.53 -8.95
N PRO A 9 -9.97 7.96 -9.93
CA PRO A 9 -9.92 9.34 -10.43
C PRO A 9 -10.35 10.36 -9.37
N GLU A 10 -11.21 10.00 -8.41
CA GLU A 10 -11.58 10.87 -7.29
C GLU A 10 -10.38 11.34 -6.46
N GLU A 11 -9.39 10.47 -6.28
CA GLU A 11 -8.20 10.73 -5.44
C GLU A 11 -7.29 11.81 -6.04
N VAL A 12 -7.45 12.08 -7.34
CA VAL A 12 -6.69 13.10 -8.09
C VAL A 12 -7.58 14.23 -8.58
N GLY A 13 -8.79 14.36 -8.01
CA GLY A 13 -9.72 15.44 -8.33
C GLY A 13 -10.50 15.23 -9.62
N GLU A 14 -10.29 14.14 -10.37
CA GLU A 14 -10.96 13.84 -11.64
C GLU A 14 -12.34 13.16 -11.46
N PHE A 15 -13.08 13.50 -10.41
CA PHE A 15 -14.36 12.86 -10.05
C PHE A 15 -15.42 12.92 -11.18
N TRP A 16 -15.31 13.87 -12.12
CA TRP A 16 -16.22 14.00 -13.25
C TRP A 16 -16.08 12.86 -14.27
N LEU A 17 -14.96 12.12 -14.29
CA LEU A 17 -14.76 11.00 -15.22
C LEU A 17 -15.83 9.92 -15.05
N ARG A 18 -16.25 9.65 -13.80
CA ARG A 18 -17.30 8.68 -13.49
C ARG A 18 -18.68 9.03 -14.01
N ARG A 19 -18.91 10.29 -14.37
CA ARG A 19 -20.19 10.74 -14.95
C ARG A 19 -20.26 10.47 -16.45
N ARG A 20 -19.15 10.09 -17.09
CA ARG A 20 -19.13 9.75 -18.52
C ARG A 20 -19.68 8.35 -18.69
N THR A 21 -20.61 8.20 -19.62
CA THR A 21 -21.27 6.91 -19.93
C THR A 21 -20.29 5.83 -20.39
N THR A 22 -19.17 6.21 -20.99
CA THR A 22 -18.14 5.31 -21.53
C THR A 22 -16.98 5.06 -20.56
N PHE A 23 -17.03 5.59 -19.34
CA PHE A 23 -15.94 5.44 -18.39
C PHE A 23 -16.02 4.11 -17.64
N ASP A 24 -14.95 3.32 -17.70
CA ASP A 24 -14.77 2.13 -16.87
C ASP A 24 -13.83 2.43 -15.69
N PRO A 25 -14.34 2.48 -14.44
CA PRO A 25 -13.51 2.68 -13.25
C PRO A 25 -12.45 1.61 -13.03
N LYS A 26 -12.68 0.37 -13.48
CA LYS A 26 -11.74 -0.75 -13.26
C LYS A 26 -10.54 -0.69 -14.19
N ALA A 27 -10.70 -0.05 -15.36
CA ALA A 27 -9.63 0.16 -16.33
C ALA A 27 -8.79 1.40 -16.04
N TRP A 28 -9.23 2.30 -15.15
CA TRP A 28 -8.51 3.53 -14.86
C TRP A 28 -7.17 3.24 -14.18
N ARG A 29 -6.13 3.97 -14.62
CA ARG A 29 -4.79 3.93 -14.04
C ARG A 29 -4.23 5.34 -14.04
N ALA A 30 -3.55 5.72 -12.96
CA ALA A 30 -2.74 6.92 -12.92
C ALA A 30 -1.74 6.95 -14.09
N GLN A 31 -1.73 8.06 -14.82
CA GLN A 31 -0.92 8.23 -16.03
C GLN A 31 0.29 9.11 -15.76
N CYS A 32 1.39 8.78 -16.43
CA CYS A 32 2.56 9.64 -16.52
C CYS A 32 2.39 10.69 -17.63
N ARG A 33 3.18 11.76 -17.62
CA ARG A 33 3.31 12.72 -18.73
C ARG A 33 3.68 12.07 -20.05
N CYS A 34 4.37 10.92 -20.04
CA CYS A 34 4.64 10.12 -21.25
C CYS A 34 3.40 9.36 -21.78
N LYS A 35 2.22 9.52 -21.15
CA LYS A 35 0.94 8.87 -21.47
C LYS A 35 0.89 7.36 -21.23
N HIS A 36 1.87 6.81 -20.53
CA HIS A 36 1.85 5.43 -20.06
C HIS A 36 1.42 5.36 -18.59
N SER A 37 0.71 4.30 -18.22
CA SER A 37 0.29 4.06 -16.84
C SER A 37 1.49 3.90 -15.89
N HIS A 38 1.25 4.10 -14.59
CA HIS A 38 2.24 3.82 -13.56
C HIS A 38 2.75 2.36 -13.58
N GLU A 39 1.90 1.40 -13.98
CA GLU A 39 2.27 -0.03 -14.10
C GLU A 39 3.34 -0.27 -15.16
N ASN A 40 3.42 0.61 -16.17
CA ASN A 40 4.46 0.59 -17.19
C ASN A 40 5.78 1.20 -16.72
N HIS A 41 5.85 1.72 -15.49
CA HIS A 41 7.07 2.25 -14.89
C HIS A 41 7.64 1.25 -13.89
N ALA A 42 8.96 1.17 -13.80
CA ALA A 42 9.59 0.28 -12.84
C ALA A 42 9.34 0.76 -11.40
N ALA A 43 9.15 -0.16 -10.46
CA ALA A 43 9.08 0.15 -9.02
C ALA A 43 10.48 0.39 -8.40
N THR A 44 11.35 1.12 -9.10
CA THR A 44 12.67 1.54 -8.63
C THR A 44 12.65 3.02 -8.25
N ARG A 45 13.68 3.51 -7.56
CA ARG A 45 13.73 4.90 -7.04
C ARG A 45 13.40 5.97 -8.08
N SER A 46 13.87 5.81 -9.32
CA SER A 46 13.61 6.77 -10.39
C SER A 46 12.31 6.51 -11.13
N HIS A 47 11.69 5.33 -11.02
CA HIS A 47 10.51 4.95 -11.79
C HIS A 47 10.63 5.16 -13.33
N PRO A 48 11.64 4.59 -14.02
CA PRO A 48 11.76 4.70 -15.47
C PRO A 48 10.66 3.91 -16.19
N CYS A 49 10.20 4.43 -17.32
CA CYS A 49 9.23 3.76 -18.18
C CYS A 49 9.86 2.54 -18.88
N ARG A 50 9.10 1.44 -18.96
CA ARG A 50 9.53 0.16 -19.55
C ARG A 50 9.02 -0.03 -20.98
N VAL A 51 8.20 0.89 -21.50
CA VAL A 51 7.67 0.81 -22.86
C VAL A 51 8.81 1.05 -23.86
N LYS A 52 8.98 0.12 -24.81
CA LYS A 52 10.01 0.21 -25.85
C LYS A 52 9.86 1.51 -26.64
N GLY A 53 10.96 2.26 -26.78
CA GLY A 53 10.98 3.54 -27.50
C GLY A 53 10.59 4.77 -26.65
N CYS A 54 10.21 4.58 -25.38
CA CYS A 54 9.97 5.68 -24.46
C CYS A 54 11.27 6.07 -23.72
N CYS A 55 11.63 7.36 -23.72
CA CYS A 55 12.80 7.89 -23.01
C CYS A 55 12.47 8.48 -21.62
N CYS A 56 11.29 8.15 -21.08
CA CYS A 56 10.82 8.67 -19.79
C CYS A 56 11.60 8.03 -18.64
N ASN A 57 12.51 8.81 -18.03
CA ASN A 57 13.42 8.33 -16.99
C ASN A 57 12.84 8.39 -15.59
N CYS A 58 11.76 9.17 -15.39
CA CYS A 58 11.01 9.17 -14.15
C CYS A 58 9.50 9.22 -14.38
N PHE A 59 8.74 8.76 -13.39
CA PHE A 59 7.29 8.93 -13.40
C PHE A 59 6.94 10.36 -13.00
N GLU A 60 6.47 11.15 -13.96
CA GLU A 60 5.91 12.48 -13.73
C GLU A 60 4.40 12.42 -13.88
N SER A 61 3.65 12.78 -12.84
CA SER A 61 2.19 12.73 -12.88
C SER A 61 1.59 13.66 -13.95
N ASN A 62 0.58 13.15 -14.66
CA ASN A 62 -0.24 13.96 -15.56
C ASN A 62 -1.43 14.65 -14.87
N PHE A 63 -1.59 14.41 -13.57
CA PHE A 63 -2.62 14.98 -12.70
C PHE A 63 -1.97 15.81 -11.59
N LEU A 64 -2.76 16.59 -10.88
CA LEU A 64 -2.34 17.35 -9.71
C LEU A 64 -3.04 16.81 -8.46
N CYS A 65 -2.41 16.96 -7.30
CA CYS A 65 -3.01 16.59 -6.03
C CYS A 65 -4.22 17.47 -5.74
N ALA A 66 -5.38 16.85 -5.48
CA ALA A 66 -6.64 17.55 -5.26
C ALA A 66 -6.65 18.45 -4.01
N ALA A 67 -5.70 18.26 -3.08
CA ALA A 67 -5.63 19.01 -1.83
C ALA A 67 -4.67 20.22 -1.88
N CYS A 68 -3.63 20.17 -2.70
CA CYS A 68 -2.55 21.17 -2.68
C CYS A 68 -2.06 21.63 -4.06
N ASP A 69 -2.65 21.10 -5.14
CA ASP A 69 -2.33 21.40 -6.54
C ASP A 69 -0.87 21.13 -6.98
N ARG A 70 -0.07 20.44 -6.15
CA ARG A 70 1.29 20.02 -6.48
C ARG A 70 1.31 18.69 -7.23
N ARG A 71 2.45 18.39 -7.86
CA ARG A 71 2.64 17.13 -8.60
C ARG A 71 2.75 15.95 -7.64
N TRP A 72 2.31 14.77 -8.07
CA TRP A 72 2.39 13.55 -7.28
C TRP A 72 3.82 13.25 -6.79
N GLU A 73 4.81 13.43 -7.65
CA GLU A 73 6.21 13.15 -7.38
C GLU A 73 6.85 14.08 -6.33
N GLU A 74 6.18 15.19 -5.98
CA GLU A 74 6.57 16.06 -4.85
C GLU A 74 6.07 15.53 -3.51
N HIS A 75 5.18 14.53 -3.50
CA HIS A 75 4.64 13.94 -2.29
C HIS A 75 5.46 12.73 -1.85
N GLU A 76 5.64 12.60 -0.55
CA GLU A 76 6.15 11.38 0.07
C GLU A 76 5.03 10.63 0.79
N THR A 77 5.09 9.31 0.76
CA THR A 77 4.24 8.50 1.62
C THR A 77 4.89 8.37 2.98
N PHE A 78 4.28 9.01 3.99
CA PHE A 78 4.70 8.93 5.37
C PHE A 78 3.90 7.85 6.11
N PHE A 79 4.59 6.99 6.85
CA PHE A 79 3.99 6.03 7.77
C PHE A 79 4.29 6.48 9.19
N GLU A 80 3.25 6.77 9.96
CA GLU A 80 3.40 7.00 11.39
C GLU A 80 3.68 5.65 12.08
N THR A 81 4.79 5.56 12.81
CA THR A 81 5.15 4.40 13.62
C THR A 81 4.86 4.65 15.10
N GLU A 82 4.75 3.58 15.89
CA GLU A 82 4.62 3.67 17.34
C GLU A 82 5.73 4.55 17.95
N GLU A 83 6.97 4.38 17.50
CA GLU A 83 8.10 5.18 17.95
C GLU A 83 7.94 6.68 17.65
N THR A 84 7.46 7.02 16.45
CA THR A 84 7.20 8.42 16.09
C THR A 84 6.11 9.04 16.96
N ARG A 85 5.09 8.27 17.34
CA ARG A 85 4.04 8.71 18.28
C ARG A 85 4.58 8.89 19.68
N ARG A 86 5.34 7.92 20.19
CA ARG A 86 5.97 7.98 21.52
C ARG A 86 6.87 9.21 21.66
N ARG A 87 7.76 9.44 20.70
CA ARG A 87 8.63 10.62 20.67
C ARG A 87 7.86 11.94 20.58
N GLY A 88 6.71 11.92 19.89
CA GLY A 88 5.80 13.06 19.79
C GLY A 88 4.85 13.24 20.98
N GLY A 89 4.94 12.41 22.03
CA GLY A 89 4.03 12.46 23.18
C GLY A 89 2.57 12.12 22.84
N ARG A 90 2.34 11.34 21.77
CA ARG A 90 1.00 10.96 21.31
C ARG A 90 0.59 9.59 21.89
N PRO A 91 -0.72 9.33 22.10
CA PRO A 91 -1.20 8.02 22.56
C PRO A 91 -0.75 6.92 21.62
N HIS A 92 -0.25 5.81 22.16
CA HIS A 92 0.33 4.69 21.40
C HIS A 92 -0.02 3.36 22.08
N GLY A 93 0.19 2.23 21.38
CA GLY A 93 -0.16 0.90 21.89
C GLY A 93 -1.64 0.82 22.30
N ALA A 94 -1.92 0.38 23.53
CA ALA A 94 -3.27 0.25 24.06
C ALA A 94 -3.99 1.59 24.30
N GLU A 95 -3.25 2.70 24.39
CA GLU A 95 -3.83 4.04 24.58
C GLU A 95 -4.27 4.67 23.25
N TYR A 96 -3.84 4.11 22.11
CA TYR A 96 -4.27 4.60 20.80
C TYR A 96 -5.72 4.21 20.54
N VAL A 97 -6.60 5.21 20.49
CA VAL A 97 -8.02 5.04 20.15
C VAL A 97 -8.30 5.77 18.83
N PRO A 98 -8.73 5.07 17.76
CA PRO A 98 -9.13 5.71 16.51
C PRO A 98 -10.24 6.75 16.73
N PHE A 99 -10.12 7.89 16.06
CA PHE A 99 -11.09 9.00 16.12
C PHE A 99 -11.34 9.53 17.54
N ALA A 100 -10.33 9.49 18.42
CA ALA A 100 -10.44 10.02 19.79
C ALA A 100 -10.88 11.48 19.82
N GLU A 101 -10.52 12.25 18.80
CA GLU A 101 -10.83 13.68 18.65
C GLU A 101 -12.28 13.93 18.19
N ILE A 102 -12.97 12.91 17.67
CA ILE A 102 -14.34 13.04 17.14
C ILE A 102 -15.22 11.90 17.69
N PRO A 103 -15.71 12.00 18.95
CA PRO A 103 -16.44 10.94 19.63
C PRO A 103 -17.68 10.44 18.86
N ALA A 104 -18.42 11.34 18.20
CA ALA A 104 -19.60 10.96 17.41
C ALA A 104 -19.26 10.01 16.24
N LEU A 105 -18.14 10.23 15.57
CA LEU A 105 -17.67 9.33 14.50
C LEU A 105 -17.19 8.00 15.08
N ARG A 106 -16.47 8.04 16.20
CA ARG A 106 -16.02 6.84 16.91
C ARG A 106 -17.21 5.96 17.31
N GLU A 107 -18.22 6.56 17.93
CA GLU A 107 -19.45 5.86 18.33
C GLU A 107 -20.18 5.29 17.13
N THR A 108 -20.30 6.03 16.03
CA THR A 108 -20.94 5.51 14.81
C THR A 108 -20.24 4.25 14.28
N ILE A 109 -18.90 4.22 14.30
CA ILE A 109 -18.12 3.06 13.83
C ILE A 109 -18.25 1.88 14.79
N ILE A 110 -18.24 2.14 16.11
CA ILE A 110 -18.36 1.08 17.14
C ILE A 110 -19.79 0.54 17.20
N SER A 111 -20.79 1.40 17.06
CA SER A 111 -22.22 1.07 17.14
C SER A 111 -22.80 0.52 15.84
N ASN A 112 -22.11 0.66 14.70
CA ASN A 112 -22.44 -0.09 13.50
C ASN A 112 -22.24 -1.57 13.77
N SER A 113 -23.36 -2.26 14.06
CA SER A 113 -23.48 -3.69 14.34
C SER A 113 -23.04 -4.62 13.18
N ASP A 114 -22.52 -4.06 12.09
CA ASP A 114 -22.02 -4.81 10.94
C ASP A 114 -20.64 -5.44 11.20
N PHE A 115 -19.91 -5.01 12.25
CA PHE A 115 -18.65 -5.63 12.63
C PHE A 115 -18.86 -7.01 13.29
N GLU A 116 -19.96 -7.19 14.04
CA GLU A 116 -20.38 -8.47 14.62
C GLU A 116 -20.89 -9.47 13.56
N ALA A 117 -21.43 -8.97 12.44
CA ALA A 117 -21.92 -9.82 11.34
C ALA A 117 -20.77 -10.45 10.54
N LEU A 118 -19.64 -9.76 10.40
CA LEU A 118 -18.42 -10.29 9.75
C LEU A 118 -17.70 -11.34 10.61
N GLN A 119 -17.83 -11.29 11.93
CA GLN A 119 -17.23 -12.28 12.82
C GLN A 119 -18.08 -13.55 12.98
N LYS A 120 -19.40 -13.46 12.74
CA LYS A 120 -20.35 -14.60 12.84
C LYS A 120 -20.53 -15.39 11.54
N GLN A 121 -19.99 -14.91 10.42
CA GLN A 121 -19.83 -15.71 9.21
C GLN A 121 -18.45 -16.35 9.16
N GLY A 122 -18.13 -17.17 10.17
CA GLY A 122 -17.08 -18.17 10.03
C GLY A 122 -17.55 -19.23 9.02
N PRO A 123 -16.86 -19.43 7.88
CA PRO A 123 -17.16 -20.54 7.00
C PRO A 123 -16.73 -21.82 7.70
N SER A 124 -17.69 -22.70 7.94
CA SER A 124 -17.46 -24.12 8.14
C SER A 124 -16.61 -24.67 6.98
N GLY A 125 -15.43 -25.19 7.31
CA GLY A 125 -14.68 -26.19 6.55
C GLY A 125 -14.36 -25.89 5.08
N HIS A 126 -13.16 -25.35 4.81
CA HIS A 126 -12.20 -25.90 3.83
C HIS A 126 -10.86 -25.13 3.93
N PRO A 127 -9.71 -25.75 3.64
CA PRO A 127 -8.40 -25.26 4.05
C PRO A 127 -8.02 -24.02 3.26
N SER A 128 -7.75 -22.95 4.00
CA SER A 128 -7.31 -21.69 3.42
C SER A 128 -5.83 -21.78 3.04
N SER A 129 -5.56 -21.76 1.75
CA SER A 129 -4.24 -21.59 1.16
C SER A 129 -3.85 -20.10 1.16
N TYR A 130 -3.66 -19.51 2.33
CA TYR A 130 -2.78 -18.35 2.47
C TYR A 130 -1.41 -18.82 2.94
N LEU A 131 -0.42 -18.64 2.08
CA LEU A 131 0.98 -18.85 2.39
C LEU A 131 1.40 -17.87 3.48
N SER A 132 1.85 -18.40 4.62
CA SER A 132 2.53 -17.61 5.65
C SER A 132 3.75 -16.89 5.05
N PRO A 133 4.08 -15.67 5.49
CA PRO A 133 5.34 -15.01 5.11
C PRO A 133 6.53 -15.85 5.61
N PRO A 134 7.63 -15.97 4.85
CA PRO A 134 8.82 -16.67 5.32
C PRO A 134 9.39 -15.97 6.57
N GLY A 135 9.47 -16.70 7.68
CA GLY A 135 10.16 -16.27 8.88
C GLY A 135 11.64 -16.03 8.61
N LEU A 136 12.18 -14.93 9.15
CA LEU A 136 13.60 -14.63 9.15
C LEU A 136 14.37 -15.76 9.84
N PRO A 137 15.45 -16.31 9.24
CA PRO A 137 16.29 -17.29 9.92
C PRO A 137 17.12 -16.60 11.00
N GLY A 138 17.00 -17.09 12.23
CA GLY A 138 17.89 -16.77 13.35
C GLY A 138 19.29 -17.37 13.19
N PRO A 139 20.25 -16.99 14.05
CA PRO A 139 21.66 -17.28 13.86
C PRO A 139 21.97 -18.76 14.10
N PHE A 140 22.57 -19.42 13.10
CA PHE A 140 23.06 -20.78 13.23
C PHE A 140 24.37 -20.80 14.03
N SER A 141 24.35 -21.53 15.14
CA SER A 141 25.54 -21.97 15.88
C SER A 141 26.34 -22.97 15.04
N LEU A 142 27.66 -22.82 15.10
CA LEU A 142 28.69 -23.61 14.44
C LEU A 142 28.83 -25.04 15.01
N GLN A 143 29.34 -25.92 14.14
CA GLN A 143 30.12 -27.17 14.36
C GLN A 143 29.40 -28.52 14.10
N PRO A 144 30.15 -29.62 13.83
CA PRO A 144 31.28 -29.75 12.89
C PRO A 144 31.17 -31.03 12.02
N ASP A 145 31.92 -31.05 10.90
CA ASP A 145 32.03 -32.16 9.92
C ASP A 145 32.55 -33.49 10.51
N PRO A 146 32.14 -34.63 9.95
CA PRO A 146 32.97 -35.83 9.94
C PRO A 146 33.29 -36.31 8.51
N THR A 147 34.56 -36.11 8.16
CA THR A 147 35.48 -37.03 7.43
C THR A 147 34.86 -38.06 6.48
N SER A 148 35.06 -37.80 5.19
CA SER A 148 35.09 -38.78 4.12
C SER A 148 36.41 -39.58 4.14
N ASN A 149 36.31 -40.88 3.83
CA ASN A 149 37.45 -41.70 3.40
C ASN A 149 36.96 -42.81 2.44
N PRO A 150 37.85 -43.34 1.58
CA PRO A 150 37.56 -43.46 0.15
C PRO A 150 37.74 -44.89 -0.39
N HIS A 151 37.71 -44.98 -1.73
CA HIS A 151 38.03 -46.14 -2.58
C HIS A 151 36.86 -47.15 -2.76
N THR A 152 36.56 -47.62 -3.97
CA THR A 152 37.40 -47.81 -5.17
C THR A 152 36.53 -47.74 -6.42
#